data_AF-A0A8J4GLF0-F1
#
_entry.id   AF-A0A8J4GLF0-F1
#
_cell.length_a   1.000
_cell.length_b   1.000
_cell.length_c   1.000
_cell.angle_alpha   90.00
_cell.angle_beta   90.00
_cell.angle_gamma   90.00
#
_symmetry.space_group_name_H-M   'P 1'
#
loop_
_entity.id
_entity.type
_entity.pdbx_description
1 polymer ?
#
loop_
_entity_poly.entity_id
_entity_poly.type
_entity_poly.pdbx_seq_one_letter_code
_entity_poly.pdbx_strand_id
1 'polypeptide(L)'
;MGSKPWLEPAVTPPVAAEDPPRTKPQRVRPYIYVYDVKPDFSTDILQYRIERAHCNYRQFQHGNLTSWIGYNAYALESMLHETFLASEHRTFDPEEADYFYVPIMWACLFDVYGWNPLPRWPKEVHGPRPYGAAMMQLETVRWLNATFPWFARRGGRDHIWLTATDEGACCVFKDVWPGIFLSHWGRTEFPHTSGSQYHADNYGTGIYHRDHDGEWLDQTSRTHACFDPKKDLVVPAFKRTEHFRSSPYVGASPVERSIFLFFRGDLRLAPGQDPECKYSRCIRQTLYNRSRAENWREKYNVLLGDQATVQGDYSLLLSQSLFCLVAPGGVG
;
A
#
# COMPACT_ATOMS: atom_id res chain seq x y z
N MET A 1 -26.19 20.58 -19.04
CA MET A 1 -25.33 21.30 -18.07
C MET A 1 -24.36 22.15 -18.87
N GLY A 2 -24.32 23.47 -18.65
CA GLY A 2 -23.54 24.40 -19.47
C GLY A 2 -22.04 24.12 -19.38
N SER A 3 -21.34 24.22 -20.52
CA SER A 3 -19.88 24.08 -20.61
C SER A 3 -19.23 25.10 -19.68
N LYS A 4 -18.43 24.62 -18.72
CA LYS A 4 -17.56 25.44 -17.87
C LYS A 4 -16.13 25.22 -18.37
N PRO A 5 -15.63 26.00 -19.35
CA PRO A 5 -14.38 25.70 -20.04
C PRO A 5 -13.17 25.66 -19.09
N TRP A 6 -13.22 26.40 -17.99
CA TRP A 6 -12.18 26.37 -16.95
C TRP A 6 -12.11 25.07 -16.14
N LEU A 7 -13.14 24.21 -16.21
CA LEU A 7 -13.13 22.88 -15.61
C LEU A 7 -12.61 21.80 -16.56
N GLU A 8 -12.57 22.06 -17.88
CA GLU A 8 -12.13 21.06 -18.86
C GLU A 8 -10.72 20.51 -18.59
N PRO A 9 -9.71 21.32 -18.17
CA PRO A 9 -8.40 20.78 -17.81
C PRO A 9 -8.39 19.97 -16.50
N ALA A 10 -9.40 20.15 -15.65
CA ALA A 10 -9.46 19.58 -14.30
C ALA A 10 -10.37 18.33 -14.21
N VAL A 11 -11.23 18.12 -15.21
CA VAL A 11 -12.18 17.01 -15.28
C VAL A 11 -11.90 16.22 -16.54
N THR A 12 -11.02 15.24 -16.43
CA THR A 12 -10.79 14.26 -17.49
C THR A 12 -11.62 13.01 -17.14
N PRO A 13 -12.73 12.73 -17.85
CA PRO A 13 -13.39 11.44 -17.68
C PRO A 13 -12.41 10.33 -18.11
N PRO A 14 -12.40 9.17 -17.46
CA PRO A 14 -11.58 8.06 -17.92
C PRO A 14 -11.99 7.73 -19.36
N VAL A 15 -11.01 7.58 -20.27
CA VAL A 15 -11.24 7.36 -21.72
C VAL A 15 -12.23 6.21 -21.97
N ALA A 16 -12.22 5.20 -21.09
CA ALA A 16 -13.11 4.06 -21.18
C ALA A 16 -14.59 4.37 -20.89
N ALA A 17 -14.92 5.48 -20.21
CA ALA A 17 -16.30 5.85 -19.87
C ALA A 17 -17.05 6.53 -21.02
N GLU A 18 -16.38 6.77 -22.15
CA GLU A 18 -17.01 7.28 -23.36
C GLU A 18 -17.59 6.14 -24.20
N ASP A 19 -18.88 6.22 -24.55
CA ASP A 19 -19.57 5.28 -25.45
C ASP A 19 -20.07 5.97 -26.73
N PRO A 20 -19.55 5.64 -27.92
CA PRO A 20 -18.35 4.83 -28.15
C PRO A 20 -17.08 5.64 -27.76
N PRO A 21 -15.94 4.97 -27.49
CA PRO A 21 -14.70 5.67 -27.18
C PRO A 21 -14.35 6.62 -28.34
N ARG A 22 -14.32 7.94 -28.08
CA ARG A 22 -14.32 8.93 -29.18
C ARG A 22 -13.02 8.92 -29.99
N THR A 23 -11.95 8.33 -29.47
CA THR A 23 -10.63 8.29 -30.10
C THR A 23 -9.97 6.91 -29.91
N LYS A 24 -10.21 6.02 -30.88
CA LYS A 24 -9.57 4.70 -30.98
C LYS A 24 -8.01 4.66 -31.07
N PRO A 25 -7.22 5.77 -31.09
CA PRO A 25 -5.78 5.69 -30.82
C PRO A 25 -5.34 6.09 -29.40
N GLN A 26 -6.23 6.49 -28.48
CA GLN A 26 -5.83 7.15 -27.22
C GLN A 26 -5.74 6.22 -25.98
N ARG A 27 -6.14 4.95 -26.09
CA ARG A 27 -6.12 4.01 -24.95
C ARG A 27 -4.75 3.36 -24.82
N VAL A 28 -4.05 3.67 -23.73
CA VAL A 28 -2.69 3.19 -23.46
C VAL A 28 -2.73 1.83 -22.76
N ARG A 29 -2.01 0.83 -23.29
CA ARG A 29 -1.84 -0.47 -22.63
C ARG A 29 -0.82 -0.38 -21.48
N PRO A 30 -0.93 -1.24 -20.45
CA PRO A 30 -1.88 -2.34 -20.32
C PRO A 30 -3.31 -1.87 -20.01
N TYR A 31 -4.31 -2.67 -20.39
CA TYR A 31 -5.71 -2.45 -19.99
C TYR A 31 -6.01 -3.13 -18.66
N ILE A 32 -6.59 -2.37 -17.74
CA ILE A 32 -6.85 -2.82 -16.37
C ILE A 32 -8.36 -2.75 -16.11
N TYR A 33 -8.97 -3.92 -15.92
CA TYR A 33 -10.35 -3.99 -15.46
C TYR A 33 -10.37 -3.85 -13.93
N VAL A 34 -11.20 -2.94 -13.42
CA VAL A 34 -11.39 -2.78 -11.97
C VAL A 34 -12.67 -3.52 -11.58
N TYR A 35 -12.55 -4.54 -10.73
CA TYR A 35 -13.71 -5.28 -10.27
C TYR A 35 -14.68 -4.39 -9.49
N ASP A 36 -15.98 -4.59 -9.74
CA ASP A 36 -17.03 -4.18 -8.81
C ASP A 36 -17.22 -5.31 -7.79
N VAL A 37 -16.45 -5.28 -6.70
CA VAL A 37 -16.51 -6.30 -5.64
C VAL A 37 -17.70 -6.07 -4.72
N LYS A 38 -18.18 -7.13 -4.06
CA LYS A 38 -19.25 -7.01 -3.07
C LYS A 38 -18.90 -5.94 -2.00
N PRO A 39 -19.86 -5.08 -1.60
CA PRO A 39 -19.60 -3.97 -0.68
C PRO A 39 -18.97 -4.34 0.67
N ASP A 40 -19.17 -5.58 1.16
CA ASP A 40 -18.58 -6.04 2.42
C ASP A 40 -17.06 -6.15 2.35
N PHE A 41 -16.49 -6.44 1.18
CA PHE A 41 -15.04 -6.45 0.98
C PHE A 41 -14.46 -5.06 0.72
N SER A 42 -15.31 -4.06 0.45
CA SER A 42 -14.90 -2.71 0.07
C SER A 42 -15.61 -1.63 0.91
N THR A 43 -16.71 -1.05 0.44
CA THR A 43 -17.26 0.19 0.99
C THR A 43 -17.92 0.06 2.36
N ASP A 44 -18.47 -1.09 2.73
CA ASP A 44 -19.20 -1.25 3.99
C ASP A 44 -18.29 -1.11 5.20
N ILE A 45 -17.02 -1.50 5.09
CA ILE A 45 -16.04 -1.35 6.17
C ILE A 45 -15.87 0.12 6.62
N LEU A 46 -16.12 1.07 5.72
CA LEU A 46 -15.99 2.50 5.98
C LEU A 46 -17.03 3.00 7.00
N GLN A 47 -18.10 2.23 7.25
CA GLN A 47 -19.10 2.55 8.27
C GLN A 47 -18.59 2.28 9.69
N TYR A 48 -17.56 1.44 9.84
CA TYR A 48 -17.01 0.99 11.13
C TYR A 48 -15.75 1.76 11.55
N ARG A 49 -15.42 2.84 10.85
CA ARG A 49 -14.25 3.67 11.18
C ARG A 49 -14.44 4.39 12.50
N ILE A 50 -13.38 4.42 13.31
CA ILE A 50 -13.42 5.07 14.64
C ILE A 50 -13.34 6.59 14.49
N GLU A 51 -12.66 7.08 13.46
CA GLU A 51 -12.58 8.49 13.14
C GLU A 51 -12.64 8.74 11.63
N ARG A 52 -12.95 9.98 11.26
CA ARG A 52 -13.17 10.39 9.87
C ARG A 52 -11.94 10.20 8.98
N ALA A 53 -10.74 10.18 9.57
CA ALA A 53 -9.49 10.10 8.83
C ALA A 53 -9.09 8.66 8.47
N HIS A 54 -9.63 7.66 9.14
CA HIS A 54 -9.30 6.27 8.85
C HIS A 54 -9.77 5.83 7.45
N CYS A 55 -8.99 4.93 6.85
CA CYS A 55 -9.24 4.31 5.54
C CYS A 55 -9.38 5.27 4.34
N ASN A 56 -9.13 6.56 4.52
CA ASN A 56 -9.24 7.59 3.49
C ASN A 56 -7.92 8.34 3.35
N TYR A 57 -7.61 8.79 2.14
CA TYR A 57 -6.41 9.60 1.88
C TYR A 57 -6.67 11.12 1.87
N ARG A 58 -7.94 11.52 1.77
CA ARG A 58 -8.35 12.93 1.79
C ARG A 58 -9.71 13.14 2.45
N GLN A 59 -9.92 14.37 2.93
CA GLN A 59 -11.19 14.86 3.46
C GLN A 59 -11.49 16.24 2.89
N PHE A 60 -12.73 16.43 2.46
CA PHE A 60 -13.21 17.75 2.05
C PHE A 60 -13.64 18.55 3.27
N GLN A 61 -13.19 19.80 3.31
CA GLN A 61 -13.48 20.75 4.38
C GLN A 61 -14.27 21.95 3.82
N HIS A 62 -14.73 22.81 4.72
CA HIS A 62 -15.41 24.05 4.34
C HIS A 62 -14.49 24.95 3.50
N GLY A 63 -15.09 25.80 2.66
CA GLY A 63 -14.34 26.76 1.85
C GLY A 63 -13.51 26.14 0.73
N ASN A 64 -13.93 25.00 0.17
CA ASN A 64 -13.22 24.28 -0.90
C ASN A 64 -11.80 23.81 -0.50
N LEU A 65 -11.58 23.60 0.79
CA LEU A 65 -10.32 23.10 1.32
C LEU A 65 -10.31 21.57 1.29
N THR A 66 -9.17 20.98 0.97
CA THR A 66 -8.93 19.54 1.07
C THR A 66 -7.84 19.29 2.10
N SER A 67 -8.13 18.44 3.08
CA SER A 67 -7.16 17.96 4.05
C SER A 67 -6.68 16.58 3.65
N TRP A 68 -5.38 16.43 3.46
CA TRP A 68 -4.75 15.18 3.08
C TRP A 68 -4.36 14.40 4.32
N ILE A 69 -4.85 13.17 4.40
CA ILE A 69 -4.63 12.30 5.55
C ILE A 69 -3.35 11.51 5.30
N GLY A 70 -2.36 11.69 6.18
CA GLY A 70 -1.14 10.88 6.12
C GLY A 70 -0.59 10.62 7.50
N TYR A 71 -1.45 10.22 8.42
CA TYR A 71 -1.01 9.61 9.68
C TYR A 71 -0.80 8.09 9.52
N ASN A 72 -1.50 7.42 8.58
CA ASN A 72 -1.28 6.01 8.25
C ASN A 72 -0.67 5.85 6.84
N ALA A 73 0.05 4.75 6.61
CA ALA A 73 0.50 4.35 5.28
C ALA A 73 -0.65 3.76 4.44
N TYR A 74 -1.69 3.26 5.12
CA TYR A 74 -2.79 2.48 4.56
C TYR A 74 -3.74 3.32 3.69
N ALA A 75 -3.70 4.65 3.82
CA ALA A 75 -4.37 5.59 2.93
C ALA A 75 -4.06 5.37 1.44
N LEU A 76 -2.95 4.70 1.11
CA LEU A 76 -2.65 4.31 -0.27
C LEU A 76 -3.78 3.49 -0.91
N GLU A 77 -4.54 2.72 -0.12
CA GLU A 77 -5.61 1.84 -0.61
C GLU A 77 -6.77 2.60 -1.26
N SER A 78 -7.36 3.56 -0.56
CA SER A 78 -8.41 4.40 -1.15
C SER A 78 -7.87 5.30 -2.27
N MET A 79 -6.63 5.78 -2.14
CA MET A 79 -5.98 6.59 -3.19
C MET A 79 -5.76 5.81 -4.48
N LEU A 80 -5.20 4.60 -4.42
CA LEU A 80 -4.96 3.76 -5.59
C LEU A 80 -6.26 3.31 -6.23
N HIS A 81 -7.27 2.97 -5.42
CA HIS A 81 -8.58 2.63 -5.96
C HIS A 81 -9.16 3.77 -6.79
N GLU A 82 -9.21 5.00 -6.26
CA GLU A 82 -9.68 6.16 -7.03
C GLU A 82 -8.80 6.46 -8.26
N THR A 83 -7.49 6.27 -8.15
CA THR A 83 -6.55 6.45 -9.27
C THR A 83 -6.79 5.45 -10.39
N PHE A 84 -7.01 4.16 -10.08
CA PHE A 84 -7.37 3.15 -11.09
C PHE A 84 -8.72 3.46 -11.75
N LEU A 85 -9.69 3.97 -10.98
CA LEU A 85 -11.01 4.33 -11.52
C LEU A 85 -10.95 5.48 -12.54
N ALA A 86 -10.00 6.41 -12.37
CA ALA A 86 -9.78 7.57 -13.25
C ALA A 86 -8.67 7.36 -14.30
N SER A 87 -7.98 6.22 -14.27
CA SER A 87 -6.81 5.97 -15.13
C SER A 87 -7.16 5.81 -16.60
N GLU A 88 -6.29 6.31 -17.49
CA GLU A 88 -6.36 6.08 -18.94
C GLU A 88 -6.15 4.60 -19.33
N HIS A 89 -5.58 3.80 -18.42
CA HIS A 89 -5.41 2.36 -18.57
C HIS A 89 -6.68 1.56 -18.23
N ARG A 90 -7.70 2.18 -17.62
CA ARG A 90 -8.91 1.47 -17.21
C ARG A 90 -9.65 0.91 -18.43
N THR A 91 -10.25 -0.27 -18.28
CA THR A 91 -11.28 -0.78 -19.19
C THR A 91 -12.55 -1.16 -18.43
N PHE A 92 -13.69 -1.05 -19.11
CA PHE A 92 -14.98 -1.61 -18.68
C PHE A 92 -15.31 -2.94 -19.36
N ASP A 93 -14.53 -3.35 -20.37
CA ASP A 93 -14.65 -4.65 -21.01
C ASP A 93 -13.59 -5.60 -20.41
N PRO A 94 -14.00 -6.59 -19.60
CA PRO A 94 -13.08 -7.53 -18.98
C PRO A 94 -12.45 -8.51 -19.99
N GLU A 95 -13.01 -8.67 -21.19
CA GLU A 95 -12.49 -9.62 -22.19
C GLU A 95 -11.22 -9.09 -22.88
N GLU A 96 -11.05 -7.77 -22.98
CA GLU A 96 -9.83 -7.13 -23.50
C GLU A 96 -8.81 -6.77 -22.41
N ALA A 97 -9.13 -7.02 -21.14
CA ALA A 97 -8.27 -6.66 -20.02
C ALA A 97 -6.96 -7.48 -20.02
N ASP A 98 -5.84 -6.78 -19.86
CA ASP A 98 -4.52 -7.37 -19.62
C ASP A 98 -4.37 -7.82 -18.16
N TYR A 99 -4.89 -7.00 -17.25
CA TYR A 99 -4.86 -7.22 -15.81
C TYR A 99 -6.21 -6.87 -15.16
N PHE A 100 -6.41 -7.39 -13.96
CA PHE A 100 -7.59 -7.12 -13.14
C PHE A 100 -7.16 -6.54 -11.80
N TYR A 101 -7.63 -5.35 -11.45
CA TYR A 101 -7.43 -4.81 -10.10
C TYR A 101 -8.61 -5.24 -9.21
N VAL A 102 -8.30 -5.80 -8.03
CA VAL A 102 -9.31 -6.24 -7.06
C VAL A 102 -9.36 -5.25 -5.87
N PRO A 103 -10.34 -4.32 -5.85
CA PRO A 103 -10.36 -3.21 -4.90
C PRO A 103 -10.99 -3.58 -3.55
N ILE A 104 -10.36 -4.48 -2.81
CA ILE A 104 -10.75 -4.76 -1.42
C ILE A 104 -10.09 -3.77 -0.44
N MET A 105 -10.75 -3.53 0.69
CA MET A 105 -10.26 -2.63 1.74
C MET A 105 -9.41 -3.39 2.79
N TRP A 106 -8.38 -4.09 2.31
CA TRP A 106 -7.47 -4.94 3.09
C TRP A 106 -6.77 -4.19 4.21
N ALA A 107 -6.12 -3.08 3.87
CA ALA A 107 -5.33 -2.29 4.82
C ALA A 107 -6.26 -1.50 5.76
N CYS A 108 -7.42 -1.05 5.27
CA CYS A 108 -8.45 -0.45 6.12
C CYS A 108 -8.93 -1.40 7.23
N LEU A 109 -9.02 -2.71 6.95
CA LEU A 109 -9.40 -3.67 7.98
C LEU A 109 -8.44 -3.64 9.17
N PHE A 110 -7.14 -3.42 8.96
CA PHE A 110 -6.21 -3.30 10.08
C PHE A 110 -6.58 -2.13 11.01
N ASP A 111 -7.01 -1.00 10.44
CA ASP A 111 -7.44 0.17 11.20
C ASP A 111 -8.79 -0.04 11.90
N VAL A 112 -9.70 -0.81 11.33
CA VAL A 112 -11.03 -1.05 11.93
C VAL A 112 -10.97 -2.16 12.99
N TYR A 113 -10.30 -3.26 12.67
CA TYR A 113 -10.26 -4.49 13.47
C TYR A 113 -9.55 -4.29 14.81
N GLY A 114 -8.58 -3.37 14.88
CA GLY A 114 -7.88 -3.04 16.12
C GLY A 114 -8.76 -2.36 17.18
N TRP A 115 -9.94 -1.84 16.79
CA TRP A 115 -10.75 -0.97 17.66
C TRP A 115 -12.25 -1.28 17.64
N ASN A 116 -12.73 -2.08 16.70
CA ASN A 116 -14.14 -2.46 16.61
C ASN A 116 -14.30 -3.99 16.64
N PRO A 117 -15.36 -4.50 17.28
CA PRO A 117 -15.65 -5.92 17.27
C PRO A 117 -16.15 -6.43 15.91
N LEU A 118 -16.51 -5.56 14.97
CA LEU A 118 -16.96 -5.87 13.61
C LEU A 118 -16.45 -4.79 12.63
N PRO A 119 -16.31 -5.11 11.33
CA PRO A 119 -16.53 -6.42 10.71
C PRO A 119 -15.34 -7.38 10.97
N ARG A 120 -15.58 -8.68 10.82
CA ARG A 120 -14.57 -9.73 10.99
C ARG A 120 -14.67 -10.78 9.88
N TRP A 121 -13.52 -11.36 9.54
CA TRP A 121 -13.38 -12.45 8.58
C TRP A 121 -12.52 -13.57 9.19
N PRO A 122 -13.06 -14.77 9.42
CA PRO A 122 -14.50 -15.09 9.44
C PRO A 122 -15.20 -14.37 10.60
N LYS A 123 -16.54 -14.28 10.58
CA LYS A 123 -17.32 -13.49 11.54
C LYS A 123 -17.15 -13.95 12.99
N GLU A 124 -16.84 -15.23 13.19
CA GLU A 124 -16.77 -15.90 14.48
C GLU A 124 -15.39 -15.80 15.16
N VAL A 125 -14.34 -15.45 14.42
CA VAL A 125 -12.96 -15.49 14.93
C VAL A 125 -12.37 -14.09 14.99
N HIS A 126 -11.86 -13.73 16.18
CA HIS A 126 -11.06 -12.52 16.36
C HIS A 126 -9.58 -12.89 16.47
N GLY A 127 -8.97 -13.19 15.32
CA GLY A 127 -7.54 -13.50 15.21
C GLY A 127 -6.64 -12.26 15.17
N PRO A 128 -5.35 -12.39 14.82
CA PRO A 128 -4.51 -11.25 14.50
C PRO A 128 -5.04 -10.52 13.24
N ARG A 129 -4.78 -9.21 13.09
CA ARG A 129 -5.28 -8.40 11.96
C ARG A 129 -4.94 -9.00 10.58
N PRO A 130 -3.72 -9.54 10.35
CA PRO A 130 -3.37 -10.22 9.10
C PRO A 130 -4.24 -11.44 8.80
N TYR A 131 -4.67 -12.19 9.82
CA TYR A 131 -5.59 -13.32 9.61
C TYR A 131 -6.94 -12.83 9.07
N GLY A 132 -7.49 -11.78 9.68
CA GLY A 132 -8.75 -11.17 9.23
C GLY A 132 -8.69 -10.71 7.78
N ALA A 133 -7.61 -10.02 7.42
CA ALA A 133 -7.44 -9.52 6.06
C ALA A 133 -7.21 -10.66 5.05
N ALA A 134 -6.37 -11.65 5.40
CA ALA A 134 -6.13 -12.84 4.56
C ALA A 134 -7.43 -13.61 4.27
N MET A 135 -8.27 -13.77 5.28
CA MET A 135 -9.59 -14.39 5.13
C MET A 135 -10.52 -13.56 4.26
N MET A 136 -10.56 -12.23 4.42
CA MET A 136 -11.36 -11.34 3.57
C MET A 136 -10.97 -11.48 2.08
N GLN A 137 -9.67 -11.57 1.79
CA GLN A 137 -9.18 -11.77 0.43
C GLN A 137 -9.50 -13.16 -0.12
N LEU A 138 -9.34 -14.21 0.70
CA LEU A 138 -9.73 -15.57 0.32
C LEU A 138 -11.22 -15.67 0.00
N GLU A 139 -12.08 -15.08 0.84
CA GLU A 139 -13.52 -15.00 0.59
C GLU A 139 -13.85 -14.19 -0.66
N THR A 140 -13.11 -13.09 -0.91
CA THR A 140 -13.23 -12.33 -2.16
C THR A 140 -12.95 -13.22 -3.37
N VAL A 141 -11.87 -14.01 -3.34
CA VAL A 141 -11.54 -14.93 -4.45
C VAL A 141 -12.62 -16.00 -4.64
N ARG A 142 -13.17 -16.56 -3.56
CA ARG A 142 -14.30 -17.50 -3.63
C ARG A 142 -15.52 -16.87 -4.30
N TRP A 143 -15.87 -15.65 -3.90
CA TRP A 143 -16.97 -14.90 -4.49
C TRP A 143 -16.70 -14.55 -5.96
N LEU A 144 -15.49 -14.11 -6.30
CA LEU A 144 -15.09 -13.82 -7.68
C LEU A 144 -15.23 -15.05 -8.57
N ASN A 145 -14.74 -16.22 -8.15
CA ASN A 145 -14.86 -17.47 -8.90
C ASN A 145 -16.31 -17.94 -9.05
N ALA A 146 -17.16 -17.68 -8.07
CA ALA A 146 -18.60 -18.01 -8.13
C ALA A 146 -19.39 -17.05 -9.03
N THR A 147 -18.90 -15.82 -9.21
CA THR A 147 -19.63 -14.73 -9.90
C THR A 147 -19.13 -14.49 -11.32
N PHE A 148 -17.83 -14.67 -11.55
CA PHE A 148 -17.14 -14.31 -12.80
C PHE A 148 -16.16 -15.41 -13.24
N PRO A 149 -15.91 -15.55 -14.56
CA PRO A 149 -14.97 -16.56 -15.07
C PRO A 149 -13.49 -16.13 -15.00
N TRP A 150 -13.20 -14.84 -14.80
CA TRP A 150 -11.87 -14.27 -15.12
C TRP A 150 -10.77 -14.61 -14.11
N PHE A 151 -11.08 -14.75 -12.82
CA PHE A 151 -10.08 -15.12 -11.81
C PHE A 151 -9.55 -16.55 -12.05
N ALA A 152 -10.47 -17.51 -12.19
CA ALA A 152 -10.14 -18.90 -12.46
C ALA A 152 -9.41 -19.11 -13.79
N ARG A 153 -9.67 -18.29 -14.82
CA ARG A 153 -9.07 -18.38 -16.17
C ARG A 153 -7.55 -18.50 -16.14
N ARG A 154 -6.88 -17.78 -15.24
CA ARG A 154 -5.42 -17.83 -15.06
C ARG A 154 -4.98 -18.12 -13.63
N GLY A 155 -5.91 -18.55 -12.77
CA GLY A 155 -5.65 -18.78 -11.36
C GLY A 155 -5.08 -17.54 -10.66
N GLY A 156 -5.64 -16.36 -10.95
CA GLY A 156 -5.26 -15.10 -10.31
C GLY A 156 -3.96 -14.45 -10.77
N ARG A 157 -3.19 -15.03 -11.70
CA ARG A 157 -1.86 -14.50 -12.10
C ARG A 157 -1.91 -13.12 -12.78
N ASP A 158 -3.05 -12.75 -13.34
CA ASP A 158 -3.32 -11.43 -13.92
C ASP A 158 -4.08 -10.49 -12.95
N HIS A 159 -4.21 -10.86 -11.67
CA HIS A 159 -4.92 -10.08 -10.65
C HIS A 159 -3.96 -9.30 -9.76
N ILE A 160 -4.17 -7.99 -9.72
CA ILE A 160 -3.42 -7.03 -8.92
C ILE A 160 -4.13 -6.83 -7.58
N TRP A 161 -3.37 -7.03 -6.51
CA TRP A 161 -3.78 -6.86 -5.12
C TRP A 161 -2.94 -5.80 -4.45
N LEU A 162 -3.54 -5.05 -3.53
CA LEU A 162 -2.81 -4.13 -2.67
C LEU A 162 -2.75 -4.67 -1.25
N THR A 163 -1.55 -4.93 -0.77
CA THR A 163 -1.28 -5.31 0.63
C THR A 163 -0.44 -4.21 1.25
N ALA A 164 -1.06 -3.05 1.45
CA ALA A 164 -0.42 -1.82 1.92
C ALA A 164 -0.16 -1.80 3.44
N THR A 165 0.05 -2.95 4.06
CA THR A 165 0.35 -3.06 5.50
C THR A 165 1.84 -3.30 5.74
N ASP A 166 2.27 -3.19 6.98
CA ASP A 166 3.62 -3.52 7.44
C ASP A 166 3.98 -5.00 7.22
N GLU A 167 3.01 -5.91 7.29
CA GLU A 167 3.21 -7.33 6.98
C GLU A 167 3.17 -7.64 5.47
N GLY A 168 2.76 -6.70 4.63
CA GLY A 168 2.63 -6.91 3.17
C GLY A 168 1.83 -8.18 2.84
N ALA A 169 2.32 -8.96 1.87
CA ALA A 169 1.67 -10.18 1.43
C ALA A 169 2.16 -11.46 2.15
N CYS A 170 2.86 -11.34 3.29
CA CYS A 170 3.43 -12.47 4.04
C CYS A 170 2.39 -13.54 4.46
N CYS A 171 1.14 -13.13 4.72
CA CYS A 171 0.10 -14.00 5.27
C CYS A 171 -1.01 -14.34 4.28
N VAL A 172 -0.80 -14.05 3.00
CA VAL A 172 -1.77 -14.32 1.95
C VAL A 172 -1.95 -15.83 1.77
N PHE A 173 -3.14 -16.30 1.42
CA PHE A 173 -3.36 -17.71 1.12
C PHE A 173 -2.66 -18.12 -0.17
N LYS A 174 -2.08 -19.32 -0.20
CA LYS A 174 -1.38 -19.90 -1.36
C LYS A 174 -2.21 -19.89 -2.65
N ASP A 175 -3.54 -19.92 -2.55
CA ASP A 175 -4.45 -19.89 -3.69
C ASP A 175 -4.62 -18.47 -4.28
N VAL A 176 -4.25 -17.44 -3.51
CA VAL A 176 -4.26 -16.03 -3.92
C VAL A 176 -2.85 -15.53 -4.26
N TRP A 177 -1.82 -16.12 -3.64
CA TRP A 177 -0.41 -15.80 -3.85
C TRP A 177 0.09 -15.73 -5.32
N PRO A 178 -0.49 -16.47 -6.29
CA PRO A 178 -0.11 -16.32 -7.70
C PRO A 178 -0.36 -14.92 -8.28
N GLY A 179 -1.19 -14.09 -7.64
CA GLY A 179 -1.44 -12.72 -8.06
C GLY A 179 -0.26 -11.78 -7.94
N ILE A 180 -0.44 -10.57 -8.45
CA ILE A 180 0.53 -9.48 -8.46
C ILE A 180 0.27 -8.61 -7.23
N PHE A 181 1.24 -8.48 -6.33
CA PHE A 181 1.08 -7.72 -5.10
C PHE A 181 1.79 -6.38 -5.18
N LEU A 182 1.04 -5.32 -4.86
CA LEU A 182 1.56 -4.01 -4.54
C LEU A 182 1.75 -3.93 -3.03
N SER A 183 2.99 -3.76 -2.56
CA SER A 183 3.34 -3.78 -1.13
C SER A 183 4.29 -2.62 -0.78
N HIS A 184 4.32 -2.19 0.48
CA HIS A 184 5.24 -1.14 0.93
C HIS A 184 6.71 -1.55 1.03
N TRP A 185 6.99 -2.85 0.90
CA TRP A 185 8.32 -3.42 1.03
C TRP A 185 8.41 -4.77 0.30
N GLY A 186 9.64 -5.17 -0.03
CA GLY A 186 9.91 -6.36 -0.84
C GLY A 186 10.67 -7.45 -0.09
N ARG A 187 10.09 -8.04 0.96
CA ARG A 187 10.73 -9.15 1.70
C ARG A 187 10.68 -10.45 0.91
N THR A 188 11.83 -10.89 0.44
CA THR A 188 11.99 -12.12 -0.36
C THR A 188 12.44 -13.33 0.45
N GLU A 189 12.69 -13.17 1.76
CA GLU A 189 13.13 -14.24 2.65
C GLU A 189 12.07 -15.34 2.77
N PHE A 190 12.49 -16.60 2.68
CA PHE A 190 11.67 -17.77 2.94
C PHE A 190 12.53 -18.95 3.46
N PRO A 191 12.10 -19.70 4.49
CA PRO A 191 10.90 -19.49 5.30
C PRO A 191 10.96 -18.17 6.08
N HIS A 192 9.81 -17.64 6.47
CA HIS A 192 9.74 -16.39 7.20
C HIS A 192 8.81 -16.46 8.42
N THR A 193 9.16 -15.71 9.45
CA THR A 193 8.33 -15.50 10.65
C THR A 193 7.75 -14.08 10.67
N SER A 194 6.68 -13.86 11.43
CA SER A 194 6.17 -12.50 11.65
C SER A 194 7.21 -11.72 12.43
N GLY A 195 7.35 -10.47 12.02
CA GLY A 195 8.26 -9.53 12.62
C GLY A 195 7.49 -8.24 12.84
N SER A 196 6.29 -8.28 13.42
CA SER A 196 5.64 -7.02 13.77
C SER A 196 6.12 -6.54 15.14
N GLN A 197 6.26 -5.23 15.31
CA GLN A 197 6.33 -4.64 16.66
C GLN A 197 4.94 -4.41 17.26
N TYR A 198 3.88 -4.54 16.47
CA TYR A 198 2.52 -4.45 16.94
C TYR A 198 1.93 -5.85 17.12
N HIS A 199 1.68 -6.23 18.38
CA HIS A 199 1.29 -7.59 18.73
C HIS A 199 0.08 -8.13 17.93
N ALA A 200 -0.88 -7.27 17.56
CA ALA A 200 -2.05 -7.67 16.79
C ALA A 200 -1.74 -8.01 15.32
N ASP A 201 -0.57 -7.62 14.81
CA ASP A 201 -0.08 -7.99 13.47
C ASP A 201 0.79 -9.23 13.46
N ASN A 202 1.02 -9.82 14.63
CA ASN A 202 1.80 -11.04 14.71
C ASN A 202 1.00 -12.22 14.12
N TYR A 203 1.31 -12.57 12.88
CA TYR A 203 0.72 -13.71 12.18
C TYR A 203 1.33 -15.06 12.59
N GLY A 204 2.22 -15.15 13.58
CA GLY A 204 2.92 -16.39 13.94
C GLY A 204 2.07 -17.44 14.69
N THR A 205 0.84 -17.09 15.08
CA THR A 205 -0.04 -17.95 15.88
C THR A 205 -0.86 -18.88 14.99
N GLY A 206 -0.80 -20.20 15.22
CA GLY A 206 -1.63 -21.19 14.52
C GLY A 206 -3.13 -21.02 14.82
N ILE A 207 -3.95 -21.19 13.79
CA ILE A 207 -5.42 -21.05 13.81
C ILE A 207 -6.00 -22.16 12.94
N TYR A 208 -7.00 -22.86 13.48
CA TYR A 208 -7.81 -23.85 12.79
C TYR A 208 -9.22 -23.30 12.64
N HIS A 209 -9.78 -23.33 11.43
CA HIS A 209 -11.14 -22.87 11.17
C HIS A 209 -11.76 -23.68 10.04
N ARG A 210 -13.09 -23.86 10.06
CA ARG A 210 -13.83 -24.62 9.02
C ARG A 210 -13.72 -24.03 7.61
N ASP A 211 -13.36 -22.75 7.51
CA ASP A 211 -13.30 -22.03 6.24
C ASP A 211 -11.95 -22.18 5.53
N HIS A 212 -11.00 -22.95 6.06
CA HIS A 212 -9.75 -23.30 5.40
C HIS A 212 -9.27 -24.68 5.86
N ASP A 213 -8.46 -25.34 5.04
CA ASP A 213 -8.11 -26.74 5.27
C ASP A 213 -6.87 -26.91 6.17
N GLY A 214 -7.08 -27.20 7.44
CA GLY A 214 -6.01 -27.45 8.40
C GLY A 214 -5.56 -26.20 9.15
N GLU A 215 -4.27 -26.09 9.46
CA GLU A 215 -3.70 -24.90 10.10
C GLU A 215 -3.49 -23.81 9.05
N TRP A 216 -3.93 -22.58 9.32
CA TRP A 216 -3.84 -21.50 8.33
C TRP A 216 -2.40 -21.15 7.92
N LEU A 217 -1.40 -21.35 8.80
CA LEU A 217 0.00 -21.07 8.50
C LEU A 217 0.54 -21.99 7.41
N ASP A 218 0.05 -23.24 7.37
CA ASP A 218 0.39 -24.23 6.33
C ASP A 218 -0.26 -23.92 4.98
N GLN A 219 -1.16 -22.93 4.94
CA GLN A 219 -1.77 -22.42 3.73
C GLN A 219 -1.33 -20.98 3.38
N THR A 220 -0.54 -20.34 4.25
CA THR A 220 -0.12 -18.94 4.10
C THR A 220 1.40 -18.82 4.27
N SER A 221 1.90 -18.30 5.40
CA SER A 221 3.29 -17.91 5.63
C SER A 221 4.33 -19.05 5.56
N ARG A 222 3.90 -20.32 5.61
CA ARG A 222 4.81 -21.47 5.43
C ARG A 222 4.85 -21.99 3.99
N THR A 223 4.16 -21.34 3.06
CA THR A 223 4.02 -21.83 1.66
C THR A 223 4.73 -20.98 0.62
N HIS A 224 4.98 -19.70 0.91
CA HIS A 224 5.62 -18.77 -0.03
C HIS A 224 6.38 -17.66 0.70
N ALA A 225 7.25 -16.94 -0.02
CA ALA A 225 7.87 -15.70 0.47
C ALA A 225 6.84 -14.55 0.55
N CYS A 226 7.15 -13.46 1.25
CA CYS A 226 6.24 -12.31 1.31
C CYS A 226 6.19 -11.46 0.02
N PHE A 227 7.19 -11.60 -0.85
CA PHE A 227 7.35 -10.82 -2.07
C PHE A 227 8.11 -11.63 -3.13
N ASP A 228 7.61 -11.67 -4.36
CA ASP A 228 8.29 -12.23 -5.53
C ASP A 228 8.70 -11.10 -6.49
N PRO A 229 10.00 -10.79 -6.63
CA PRO A 229 10.48 -9.70 -7.47
C PRO A 229 10.23 -9.90 -8.98
N LYS A 230 9.76 -11.07 -9.41
CA LYS A 230 9.38 -11.33 -10.81
C LYS A 230 7.97 -10.84 -11.15
N LYS A 231 7.09 -10.68 -10.16
CA LYS A 231 5.68 -10.31 -10.37
C LYS A 231 5.20 -9.14 -9.52
N ASP A 232 5.78 -8.94 -8.34
CA ASP A 232 5.30 -7.98 -7.35
C ASP A 232 6.02 -6.62 -7.49
N LEU A 233 5.39 -5.56 -7.00
CA LEU A 233 5.93 -4.20 -7.05
C LEU A 233 5.92 -3.54 -5.68
N VAL A 234 7.02 -2.88 -5.34
CA VAL A 234 7.10 -2.04 -4.15
C VAL A 234 6.48 -0.68 -4.46
N VAL A 235 5.47 -0.29 -3.69
CA VAL A 235 4.79 1.01 -3.78
C VAL A 235 5.06 1.84 -2.52
N PRO A 236 5.46 3.11 -2.64
CA PRO A 236 5.73 3.95 -1.48
C PRO A 236 4.52 4.07 -0.55
N ALA A 237 4.75 4.13 0.75
CA ALA A 237 3.73 4.49 1.72
C ALA A 237 3.13 5.86 1.39
N PHE A 238 1.81 6.02 1.57
CA PHE A 238 1.18 7.31 1.39
C PHE A 238 1.78 8.34 2.37
N LYS A 239 2.06 9.55 1.87
CA LYS A 239 2.60 10.66 2.65
C LYS A 239 1.76 11.90 2.38
N ARG A 240 1.64 12.75 3.40
CA ARG A 240 0.91 14.02 3.27
C ARG A 240 1.58 14.92 2.24
N THR A 241 0.77 15.73 1.57
CA THR A 241 1.22 16.64 0.51
C THR A 241 2.26 17.65 0.99
N GLU A 242 2.27 18.02 2.27
CA GLU A 242 3.25 18.95 2.84
C GLU A 242 4.68 18.42 2.74
N HIS A 243 4.88 17.09 2.71
CA HIS A 243 6.20 16.50 2.50
C HIS A 243 6.76 16.79 1.09
N PHE A 244 5.90 17.11 0.14
CA PHE A 244 6.27 17.31 -1.27
C PHE A 244 6.04 18.75 -1.76
N ARG A 245 5.69 19.70 -0.88
CA ARG A 245 5.39 21.10 -1.23
C ARG A 245 6.48 21.83 -2.04
N SER A 246 7.74 21.40 -1.91
CA SER A 246 8.89 21.95 -2.65
C SER A 246 9.20 21.16 -3.93
N SER A 247 8.40 20.17 -4.29
CA SER A 247 8.61 19.35 -5.49
C SER A 247 8.15 20.08 -6.76
N PRO A 248 8.94 20.07 -7.84
CA PRO A 248 8.51 20.62 -9.12
C PRO A 248 7.32 19.87 -9.73
N TYR A 249 7.11 18.60 -9.34
CA TYR A 249 5.95 17.82 -9.78
C TYR A 249 4.62 18.30 -9.18
N VAL A 250 4.66 19.13 -8.14
CA VAL A 250 3.47 19.80 -7.58
C VAL A 250 3.48 21.31 -7.80
N GLY A 251 4.32 21.80 -8.74
CA GLY A 251 4.34 23.19 -9.17
C GLY A 251 5.33 24.12 -8.47
N ALA A 252 6.20 23.59 -7.59
CA ALA A 252 7.28 24.39 -7.03
C ALA A 252 8.38 24.69 -8.06
N SER A 253 9.14 25.77 -7.88
CA SER A 253 10.31 26.05 -8.72
C SER A 253 11.35 24.92 -8.58
N PRO A 254 11.92 24.41 -9.68
CA PRO A 254 13.01 23.45 -9.62
C PRO A 254 14.19 24.01 -8.82
N VAL A 255 14.79 23.17 -7.97
CA VAL A 255 15.99 23.48 -7.20
C VAL A 255 17.15 22.60 -7.66
N GLU A 256 18.38 23.06 -7.46
CA GLU A 256 19.56 22.26 -7.72
C GLU A 256 19.59 21.02 -6.82
N ARG A 257 19.77 19.84 -7.43
CA ARG A 257 19.83 18.56 -6.71
C ARG A 257 21.24 18.25 -6.25
N SER A 258 21.66 18.88 -5.16
CA SER A 258 23.01 18.73 -4.62
C SER A 258 23.17 17.51 -3.70
N ILE A 259 22.12 17.05 -3.03
CA ILE A 259 22.17 15.92 -2.09
C ILE A 259 22.14 14.60 -2.87
N PHE A 260 23.13 13.74 -2.70
CA PHE A 260 23.18 12.48 -3.45
C PHE A 260 22.10 11.50 -2.99
N LEU A 261 22.04 11.24 -1.67
CA LEU A 261 21.09 10.32 -1.07
C LEU A 261 20.50 10.93 0.19
N PHE A 262 19.18 10.87 0.32
CA PHE A 262 18.45 11.39 1.47
C PHE A 262 17.60 10.31 2.14
N PHE A 263 17.66 10.27 3.47
CA PHE A 263 16.77 9.55 4.34
C PHE A 263 16.60 10.34 5.63
N ARG A 264 15.36 10.61 6.00
CA ARG A 264 15.02 11.10 7.34
C ARG A 264 13.83 10.33 7.90
N GLY A 265 14.07 9.52 8.93
CA GLY A 265 13.05 8.69 9.56
C GLY A 265 13.42 8.32 10.99
N ASP A 266 12.48 7.72 11.72
CA ASP A 266 12.77 7.16 13.05
C ASP A 266 13.88 6.10 12.93
N LEU A 267 14.88 6.20 13.79
CA LEU A 267 16.05 5.33 13.87
C LEU A 267 16.10 4.56 15.21
N ARG A 268 15.21 4.85 16.17
CA ARG A 268 15.20 4.25 17.51
C ARG A 268 16.57 4.27 18.22
N LEU A 269 17.31 5.39 18.12
CA LEU A 269 18.68 5.49 18.65
C LEU A 269 18.78 5.73 20.16
N ALA A 270 17.67 6.05 20.85
CA ALA A 270 17.74 6.31 22.28
C ALA A 270 18.16 5.02 23.04
N PRO A 271 19.01 5.12 24.08
CA PRO A 271 19.43 3.95 24.86
C PRO A 271 18.21 3.15 25.36
N GLY A 272 18.21 1.84 25.10
CA GLY A 272 17.13 0.93 25.50
C GLY A 272 15.86 0.98 24.64
N GLN A 273 15.82 1.78 23.57
CA GLN A 273 14.61 1.94 22.75
C GLN A 273 14.37 0.78 21.76
N ASP A 274 15.44 0.13 21.29
CA ASP A 274 15.37 -1.07 20.44
C ASP A 274 16.61 -1.98 20.67
N PRO A 275 16.78 -2.52 21.89
CA PRO A 275 18.00 -3.27 22.26
C PRO A 275 18.14 -4.58 21.50
N GLU A 276 17.01 -5.15 21.03
CA GLU A 276 16.96 -6.42 20.32
C GLU A 276 16.97 -6.26 18.80
N CYS A 277 17.20 -5.05 18.29
CA CYS A 277 17.40 -4.82 16.87
C CYS A 277 16.17 -5.21 16.03
N LYS A 278 14.98 -5.04 16.61
CA LYS A 278 13.71 -5.41 16.00
C LYS A 278 13.28 -4.34 15.03
N TYR A 279 13.41 -3.06 15.39
CA TYR A 279 12.84 -1.98 14.58
C TYR A 279 13.45 -1.93 13.18
N SER A 280 12.60 -2.12 12.17
CA SER A 280 13.01 -2.18 10.76
C SER A 280 14.06 -3.27 10.49
N ARG A 281 14.13 -4.30 11.34
CA ARG A 281 15.18 -5.34 11.33
C ARG A 281 16.58 -4.74 11.32
N CYS A 282 16.74 -3.63 12.04
CA CYS A 282 17.94 -2.82 12.09
C CYS A 282 18.45 -2.21 10.78
N ILE A 283 17.79 -2.36 9.64
CA ILE A 283 18.37 -1.87 8.38
C ILE A 283 18.64 -0.37 8.42
N ARG A 284 17.77 0.40 9.09
CA ARG A 284 17.92 1.85 9.26
C ARG A 284 19.12 2.20 10.13
N GLN A 285 19.28 1.51 11.26
CA GLN A 285 20.38 1.68 12.21
C GLN A 285 21.71 1.25 11.60
N THR A 286 21.73 0.13 10.87
CA THR A 286 22.91 -0.35 10.14
C THR A 286 23.35 0.67 9.10
N LEU A 287 22.43 1.18 8.29
CA LEU A 287 22.75 2.20 7.27
C LEU A 287 23.21 3.51 7.92
N TYR A 288 22.58 3.94 9.01
CA TYR A 288 23.00 5.12 9.77
C TYR A 288 24.42 4.98 10.32
N ASN A 289 24.71 3.89 11.04
CA ASN A 289 26.03 3.64 11.61
C ASN A 289 27.11 3.54 10.52
N ARG A 290 26.80 2.86 9.41
CA ARG A 290 27.73 2.74 8.27
C ARG A 290 27.99 4.10 7.60
N SER A 291 26.95 4.90 7.40
CA SER A 291 27.09 6.24 6.80
C SER A 291 28.02 7.15 7.60
N ARG A 292 28.02 7.02 8.93
CA ARG A 292 28.92 7.76 9.82
C ARG A 292 30.32 7.17 9.87
N ALA A 293 30.44 5.86 10.02
CA ALA A 293 31.73 5.16 10.06
C ALA A 293 32.55 5.40 8.79
N GLU A 294 31.89 5.48 7.64
CA GLU A 294 32.54 5.67 6.34
C GLU A 294 32.54 7.14 5.87
N ASN A 295 32.02 8.08 6.66
CA ASN A 295 32.02 9.52 6.38
C ASN A 295 31.29 9.89 5.07
N TRP A 296 30.10 9.31 4.83
CA TRP A 296 29.35 9.48 3.58
C TRP A 296 28.84 10.91 3.38
N ARG A 297 28.62 11.66 4.45
CA ARG A 297 28.17 13.06 4.40
C ARG A 297 29.17 13.93 3.63
N GLU A 298 30.45 13.84 3.98
CA GLU A 298 31.53 14.66 3.41
C GLU A 298 31.97 14.10 2.06
N LYS A 299 32.03 12.77 1.92
CA LYS A 299 32.50 12.13 0.68
C LYS A 299 31.51 12.24 -0.47
N TYR A 300 30.22 12.13 -0.18
CA TYR A 300 29.19 11.92 -1.20
C TYR A 300 27.97 12.82 -1.03
N ASN A 301 27.96 13.75 -0.08
CA ASN A 301 26.79 14.57 0.25
C ASN A 301 25.53 13.73 0.58
N VAL A 302 25.70 12.65 1.35
CA VAL A 302 24.60 11.81 1.84
C VAL A 302 24.03 12.36 3.14
N LEU A 303 22.71 12.45 3.22
CA LEU A 303 21.96 12.82 4.41
C LEU A 303 21.14 11.63 4.89
N LEU A 304 21.60 10.93 5.93
CA LEU A 304 20.91 9.78 6.48
C LEU A 304 20.81 9.96 8.00
N GLY A 305 19.59 10.08 8.50
CA GLY A 305 19.37 10.32 9.93
C GLY A 305 17.90 10.33 10.35
N ASP A 306 17.68 10.89 11.53
CA ASP A 306 16.39 11.25 12.10
C ASP A 306 16.21 12.79 12.12
N GLN A 307 15.15 13.28 12.78
CA GLN A 307 14.90 14.71 12.90
C GLN A 307 15.96 15.46 13.71
N ALA A 308 16.66 14.80 14.63
CA ALA A 308 17.68 15.42 15.46
C ALA A 308 19.01 15.58 14.68
N THR A 309 19.35 14.59 13.87
CA THR A 309 20.64 14.48 13.16
C THR A 309 20.61 15.10 11.76
N VAL A 310 19.47 15.11 11.07
CA VAL A 310 19.28 15.76 9.76
C VAL A 310 18.26 16.88 9.88
N GLN A 311 18.76 18.09 10.14
CA GLN A 311 17.94 19.29 10.31
C GLN A 311 17.58 19.95 8.97
N GLY A 312 16.50 20.73 8.97
CA GLY A 312 16.00 21.46 7.80
C GLY A 312 14.58 21.05 7.38
N ASP A 313 14.01 21.80 6.44
CA ASP A 313 12.70 21.52 5.88
C ASP A 313 12.72 20.19 5.11
N TYR A 314 11.81 19.26 5.44
CA TYR A 314 11.79 17.93 4.82
C TYR A 314 11.64 18.03 3.30
N SER A 315 10.71 18.87 2.86
CA SER A 315 10.33 18.96 1.46
C SER A 315 11.45 19.57 0.63
N LEU A 316 12.11 20.60 1.15
CA LEU A 316 13.28 21.19 0.51
C LEU A 316 14.43 20.18 0.39
N LEU A 317 14.80 19.50 1.48
CA LEU A 317 15.87 18.48 1.45
C LEU A 317 15.56 17.38 0.44
N LEU A 318 14.31 16.89 0.44
CA LEU A 318 13.86 15.89 -0.54
C LEU A 318 13.95 16.42 -1.98
N SER A 319 13.51 17.67 -2.23
CA SER A 319 13.54 18.28 -3.58
C SER A 319 14.97 18.50 -4.10
N GLN A 320 15.93 18.69 -3.20
CA GLN A 320 17.37 18.83 -3.48
C GLN A 320 18.09 17.48 -3.60
N SER A 321 17.39 16.35 -3.43
CA SER A 321 17.97 15.02 -3.43
C SER A 321 17.89 14.34 -4.80
N LEU A 322 18.97 13.65 -5.18
CA LEU A 322 18.99 12.76 -6.35
C LEU A 322 18.26 11.46 -6.06
N PHE A 323 18.53 10.85 -4.90
CA PHE A 323 17.88 9.64 -4.44
C PHE A 323 17.25 9.84 -3.06
N CYS A 324 16.05 9.29 -2.86
CA CYS A 324 15.43 9.18 -1.55
C CYS A 324 15.33 7.71 -1.17
N LEU A 325 15.89 7.33 -0.03
CA LEU A 325 15.75 5.99 0.50
C LEU A 325 14.42 5.85 1.23
N VAL A 326 13.69 4.77 0.97
CA VAL A 326 12.47 4.40 1.70
C VAL A 326 12.72 3.07 2.41
N ALA A 327 13.50 3.13 3.49
CA ALA A 327 13.73 1.95 4.32
C ALA A 327 12.44 1.59 5.09
N PRO A 328 12.09 0.29 5.24
CA PRO A 328 10.92 -0.15 6.00
C PRO A 328 10.95 0.41 7.42
N GLY A 329 9.79 0.69 8.01
CA GLY A 329 9.66 1.46 9.26
C GLY A 329 8.85 0.84 10.37
N GLY A 330 8.61 -0.47 10.31
CA GLY A 330 7.68 -1.16 11.20
C GLY A 330 7.71 -2.66 11.05
N VAL A 331 8.89 -3.24 10.82
CA VAL A 331 9.06 -4.69 10.84
C VAL A 331 10.09 -4.97 11.92
N GLY A 332 9.58 -5.39 13.09
CA GLY A 332 10.25 -6.11 14.17
C GLY A 332 11.07 -7.33 13.73
#